data_AF-A0A947DJD2-F1
#
_entry.id   AF-A0A947DJD2-F1
#
_cell.length_a   1.000
_cell.length_b   1.000
_cell.length_c   1.000
_cell.angle_alpha   90.00
_cell.angle_beta   90.00
_cell.angle_gamma   90.00
#
_symmetry.space_group_name_H-M   'P 1'
#
loop_
_entity.id
_entity.type
_entity.pdbx_description
1 polymer ?
#
loop_
_entity_poly.entity_id
_entity_poly.type
_entity_poly.pdbx_seq_one_letter_code
_entity_poly.pdbx_strand_id
1 'polypeptide(L)' 'MNQVTILGAGQIGSVIAKLLHHSGDYAVQVGDMDVQVLDRLSVSVPVNTFVIF' A
#
# COMPACT_ATOMS: atom_id res chain seq x y z
N MET A 1 14.52 -1.94 9.43
CA MET A 1 13.19 -1.53 8.95
C MET A 1 13.37 -0.86 7.61
N ASN A 2 12.95 -1.51 6.54
CA ASN A 2 13.24 -1.10 5.17
C ASN A 2 12.06 -0.32 4.60
N GLN A 3 12.33 0.80 3.92
CA GLN A 3 11.27 1.61 3.30
C GLN A 3 10.94 1.04 1.91
N VAL A 4 9.66 0.81 1.65
CA VAL A 4 9.19 0.27 0.37
C VAL A 4 8.01 1.11 -0.11
N THR A 5 8.13 1.60 -1.34
CA THR A 5 7.05 2.26 -2.07
C THR A 5 6.50 1.31 -3.12
N ILE A 6 5.19 1.10 -3.09
CA ILE A 6 4.45 0.33 -4.09
C ILE A 6 3.67 1.32 -4.95
N LEU A 7 3.87 1.26 -6.26
CA LEU A 7 3.08 2.03 -7.22
C LEU A 7 2.06 1.09 -7.86
N GLY A 8 0.79 1.40 -7.68
CA GLY A 8 -0.35 0.53 -7.99
C GLY A 8 -0.90 -0.15 -6.74
N ALA A 9 -2.14 0.16 -6.37
CA ALA A 9 -2.91 -0.40 -5.25
C ALA A 9 -3.95 -1.44 -5.69
N GLY A 10 -3.90 -1.88 -6.96
CA GLY A 10 -4.74 -2.96 -7.48
C GLY A 10 -4.51 -4.32 -6.81
N GLN A 11 -4.98 -5.40 -7.43
CA GLN A 11 -4.95 -6.74 -6.80
C GLN A 11 -3.56 -7.14 -6.29
N ILE A 12 -2.52 -7.03 -7.13
CA ILE A 12 -1.16 -7.43 -6.74
C ILE A 12 -0.60 -6.47 -5.68
N GLY A 13 -0.67 -5.16 -5.92
CA GLY A 13 -0.13 -4.16 -5.02
C GLY A 13 -0.72 -4.25 -3.61
N SER A 14 -2.03 -4.46 -3.51
CA SER A 14 -2.72 -4.64 -2.22
C SER A 14 -2.27 -5.90 -1.48
N VAL A 15 -2.06 -7.03 -2.17
CA VAL A 15 -1.58 -8.28 -1.57
C VAL A 15 -0.15 -8.12 -1.07
N ILE A 16 0.72 -7.51 -1.87
CA ILE A 16 2.11 -7.27 -1.48
C ILE A 16 2.19 -6.28 -0.31
N ALA A 17 1.40 -5.20 -0.33
CA ALA A 17 1.34 -4.25 0.78
C ALA A 17 0.96 -4.93 2.10
N LYS A 18 -0.04 -5.83 2.07
CA LYS A 18 -0.45 -6.63 3.22
C LYS A 18 0.67 -7.57 3.68
N LEU A 19 1.30 -8.30 2.76
CA LEU A 19 2.37 -9.23 3.08
C LEU A 19 3.54 -8.52 3.77
N LEU A 20 4.01 -7.42 3.18
CA LEU A 20 5.15 -6.65 3.71
C LEU A 20 4.82 -5.97 5.04
N HIS A 21 3.60 -5.45 5.19
CA HIS A 21 3.16 -4.86 6.47
C HIS A 21 3.15 -5.90 7.60
N HIS A 22 2.58 -7.08 7.36
CA HIS A 22 2.49 -8.13 8.37
C HIS A 22 3.83 -8.78 8.72
N SER A 23 4.85 -8.65 7.86
CA SER A 23 6.19 -9.14 8.20
C SER A 23 6.85 -8.31 9.31
N GLY A 24 6.44 -7.06 9.51
CA GLY A 24 7.00 -6.15 10.51
C GLY A 24 8.37 -5.56 10.16
N ASP A 25 8.98 -5.99 9.05
CA ASP A 25 10.31 -5.52 8.63
C ASP A 25 10.28 -4.29 7.73
N TYR A 26 9.09 -3.94 7.22
CA TYR A 26 8.92 -2.92 6.18
C TYR A 26 8.00 -1.78 6.63
N ALA A 27 8.46 -0.56 6.37
CA ALA A 27 7.61 0.62 6.37
C ALA A 27 7.08 0.81 4.94
N VAL A 28 5.82 0.42 4.72
CA VAL A 28 5.19 0.39 3.40
C VAL A 28 4.40 1.68 3.15
N GLN A 29 4.59 2.27 1.97
CA GLN A 29 3.70 3.28 1.40
C GLN A 29 3.21 2.83 0.03
N VAL A 30 1.94 3.13 -0.29
CA VAL A 30 1.32 2.73 -1.56
C VAL A 30 0.75 3.96 -2.25
N GLY A 31 1.05 4.11 -3.54
CA GLY A 31 0.43 5.15 -4.35
C GLY A 31 -0.29 4.59 -5.57
N ASP A 32 -1.40 5.22 -5.92
CA ASP A 32 -2.22 4.89 -7.10
C ASP A 32 -2.89 6.18 -7.62
N MET A 33 -3.33 6.17 -8.87
CA MET A 33 -4.14 7.25 -9.45
C MET A 33 -5.59 7.17 -8.97
N ASP A 34 -6.09 5.96 -8.65
CA ASP A 34 -7.46 5.75 -8.18
C ASP A 34 -7.54 5.86 -6.65
N VAL A 35 -8.08 6.99 -6.19
CA VAL A 35 -8.32 7.28 -4.77
C VAL A 35 -9.20 6.22 -4.12
N GLN A 36 -10.20 5.68 -4.83
CA GLN A 36 -11.12 4.69 -4.25
C GLN A 36 -10.40 3.40 -3.89
N VAL A 37 -9.39 3.02 -4.68
CA VAL A 37 -8.59 1.82 -4.42
C VAL A 37 -7.69 2.05 -3.20
N LEU A 38 -7.11 3.25 -3.07
CA LEU A 38 -6.32 3.63 -1.90
C LEU A 38 -7.16 3.63 -0.62
N ASP A 39 -8.38 4.18 -0.66
CA ASP A 39 -9.29 4.18 0.48
C ASP A 39 -9.63 2.75 0.93
N ARG A 40 -9.97 1.88 -0.03
CA ARG A 40 -10.24 0.45 0.24
C ARG A 40 -9.04 -0.26 0.86
N LEU A 41 -7.82 0.02 0.37
CA LEU A 41 -6.61 -0.56 0.92
C LEU A 41 -6.37 -0.09 2.36
N SER A 42 -6.55 1.20 2.62
CA SER A 42 -6.33 1.84 3.92
C SER A 42 -7.25 1.28 5.01
N VAL A 43 -8.47 0.87 4.65
CA VAL A 43 -9.40 0.16 5.56
C VAL A 43 -8.93 -1.26 5.88
N SER A 44 -8.22 -1.92 4.95
CA SER A 44 -7.83 -3.33 5.10
C SER A 44 -6.46 -3.52 5.76
N VAL A 45 -5.54 -2.57 5.63
CA VAL A 45 -4.20 -2.64 6.23
C VAL A 45 -3.70 -1.23 6.53
N PRO A 46 -3.14 -0.96 7.72
CA PRO A 46 -2.70 0.38 8.11
C PRO A 46 -1.34 0.72 7.48
N VAL A 47 -1.35 0.99 6.19
CA VAL A 47 -0.20 1.49 5.42
C VAL A 47 -0.43 2.92 4.98
N ASN A 48 0.64 3.68 4.75
CA ASN A 48 0.51 5.03 4.20
C ASN A 48 0.06 4.96 2.74
N THR A 49 -0.88 5.81 2.37
CA THR A 49 -1.36 5.93 0.98
C THR A 49 -1.16 7.34 0.43
N PHE A 50 -0.91 7.46 -0.87
CA PHE A 50 -0.79 8.75 -1.55
C PHE A 50 -1.29 8.69 -3.00
N VAL A 51 -1.88 9.78 -3.48
CA VAL A 51 -2.34 9.85 -4.88
C VAL A 51 -1.17 10.18 -5.79
N ILE A 52 -1.11 9.52 -6.95
CA ILE A 52 -0.13 9.79 -8.01
C ILE A 52 -0.85 10.42 -9.20
N PHE A 53 -0.20 11.41 -9.83
CA PHE A 53 -0.71 12.17 -10.97
C PHE A 53 -0.07 11.71 -12.28
#